data_AF-L8Y0G7-F1
#
_entry.id   AF-L8Y0G7-F1
#
_cell.length_a   1.000
_cell.length_b   1.000
_cell.length_c   1.000
_cell.angle_alpha   90.00
_cell.angle_beta   90.00
_cell.angle_gamma   90.00
#
_symmetry.space_group_name_H-M   'P 1'
#
loop_
_entity.id
_entity.type
_entity.pdbx_description
1 polymer ?
#
loop_
_entity_poly.entity_id
_entity_poly.type
_entity_poly.pdbx_seq_one_letter_code
_entity_poly.pdbx_strand_id
1 'polypeptide(L)'
;MFGFIGAGIAAISGAVSAGIGAVCSTVGGAIISTGKIMMDAIRIGIPIVKNICDVSLTLGKAFGLFSPEHNENDMQELGVRVEQAAEENITSDQFDSNQAYIEHIREKVNLSKENIEKLDKLSDEDKLKYICIGGAMTLAAVKEKYQINIPDTFWITGSELGISADQIQRMLDVFEKANIDPDIEGFLKGKLTSESQSNMYDLISNQLENVLSDKILDKILG
;
A
#
# COMPACT_ATOMS: atom_id res chain seq x y z
N MET A 1 -10.06 1.16 -9.20
CA MET A 1 -11.30 1.33 -8.43
C MET A 1 -11.79 -0.04 -8.00
N PHE A 2 -11.42 -0.46 -6.79
CA PHE A 2 -11.81 -1.75 -6.18
C PHE A 2 -13.34 -1.84 -6.07
N GLY A 3 -13.95 -2.80 -6.78
CA GLY A 3 -15.40 -3.01 -6.88
C GLY A 3 -15.93 -4.00 -5.84
N PHE A 4 -15.07 -4.78 -5.19
CA PHE A 4 -15.49 -5.85 -4.27
C PHE A 4 -15.73 -5.43 -2.82
N ILE A 5 -15.42 -4.19 -2.44
CA ILE A 5 -15.93 -3.67 -1.16
C ILE A 5 -17.36 -3.14 -1.39
N GLY A 6 -18.28 -4.08 -1.61
CA GLY A 6 -19.71 -3.79 -1.60
C GLY A 6 -20.13 -3.21 -0.25
N ALA A 7 -21.29 -2.55 -0.22
CA ALA A 7 -21.87 -1.88 0.96
C ALA A 7 -22.16 -2.79 2.18
N GLY A 8 -21.58 -4.00 2.24
CA GLY A 8 -21.87 -5.08 3.18
C GLY A 8 -20.75 -5.44 4.17
N ILE A 9 -19.53 -4.88 4.09
CA ILE A 9 -18.53 -5.06 5.16
C ILE A 9 -18.92 -4.14 6.34
N ALA A 10 -20.03 -4.44 6.99
CA ALA A 10 -20.61 -3.66 8.08
C ALA A 10 -19.82 -3.82 9.40
N ALA A 11 -18.91 -4.78 9.47
CA ALA A 11 -17.94 -4.93 10.54
C ALA A 11 -16.66 -5.57 9.97
N ILE A 12 -15.57 -4.81 9.92
CA ILE A 12 -14.26 -5.44 9.74
C ILE A 12 -13.91 -6.07 11.07
N SER A 13 -13.91 -7.40 11.13
CA SER A 13 -13.66 -8.12 12.37
C SER A 13 -12.18 -7.98 12.77
N GLY A 14 -11.89 -8.07 14.06
CA GLY A 14 -10.50 -8.17 14.54
C GLY A 14 -9.75 -9.38 13.98
N ALA A 15 -10.46 -10.37 13.42
CA ALA A 15 -9.87 -11.54 12.79
C ALA A 15 -9.15 -11.19 11.48
N VAL A 16 -9.65 -10.24 10.68
CA VAL A 16 -8.96 -9.79 9.44
C VAL A 16 -7.59 -9.19 9.79
N SER A 17 -7.55 -8.26 10.75
CA SER A 17 -6.29 -7.65 11.19
C SER A 17 -5.34 -8.67 11.80
N ALA A 18 -5.85 -9.63 12.58
CA ALA A 18 -5.03 -10.71 13.14
C ALA A 18 -4.43 -11.60 12.05
N GLY A 19 -5.21 -11.96 11.02
CA GLY A 19 -4.74 -12.75 9.89
C GLY A 19 -3.64 -12.03 9.11
N ILE A 20 -3.82 -10.74 8.80
CA ILE A 20 -2.79 -9.92 8.16
C ILE A 20 -1.52 -9.90 9.02
N GLY A 21 -1.66 -9.64 10.33
CA GLY A 21 -0.53 -9.58 11.25
C GLY A 21 0.27 -10.88 11.30
N ALA A 22 -0.40 -12.03 11.35
CA ALA A 22 0.24 -13.34 11.40
C ALA A 22 1.03 -13.65 10.12
N VAL A 23 0.47 -13.35 8.94
CA VAL A 23 1.18 -13.54 7.66
C VAL A 23 2.37 -12.60 7.58
N CYS A 24 2.17 -11.30 7.86
CA CYS A 24 3.24 -10.31 7.75
C CYS A 24 4.41 -10.59 8.71
N SER A 25 4.15 -11.12 9.92
CA SER A 25 5.23 -11.51 10.83
C SER A 25 6.03 -12.72 10.35
N THR A 26 5.46 -13.56 9.49
CA THR A 26 6.09 -14.79 8.99
C THR A 26 6.88 -14.54 7.71
N VAL A 27 6.39 -13.66 6.83
CA VAL A 27 7.00 -13.36 5.53
C VAL A 27 8.32 -12.58 5.64
N GLY A 28 8.55 -11.85 6.73
CA GLY A 28 9.85 -11.21 6.99
C GLY A 28 9.79 -9.70 7.19
N GLY A 29 10.96 -9.09 7.39
CA GLY A 29 11.09 -7.70 7.85
C GLY A 29 10.46 -6.67 6.91
N ALA A 30 10.53 -6.91 5.60
CA ALA A 30 10.12 -5.96 4.57
C ALA A 30 8.61 -5.67 4.57
N ILE A 31 7.76 -6.65 4.89
CA ILE A 31 6.29 -6.51 4.85
C ILE A 31 5.69 -6.16 6.22
N ILE A 32 6.42 -6.26 7.33
CA ILE A 32 5.88 -5.97 8.67
C ILE A 32 5.35 -4.53 8.74
N SER A 33 6.08 -3.57 8.19
CA SER A 33 5.69 -2.14 8.22
C SER A 33 4.45 -1.88 7.36
N THR A 34 4.41 -2.43 6.15
CA THR A 34 3.27 -2.26 5.23
C THR A 34 2.04 -3.06 5.62
N GLY A 35 2.22 -4.21 6.27
CA GLY A 35 1.16 -4.95 6.92
C GLY A 35 0.53 -4.16 8.06
N LYS A 36 1.34 -3.43 8.85
CA LYS A 36 0.84 -2.53 9.89
C LYS A 36 0.03 -1.37 9.30
N ILE A 37 0.48 -0.78 8.19
CA ILE A 37 -0.28 0.26 7.47
C ILE A 37 -1.68 -0.25 7.11
N MET A 38 -1.80 -1.47 6.57
CA MET A 38 -3.10 -2.07 6.24
C MET A 38 -3.97 -2.34 7.46
N MET A 39 -3.38 -2.83 8.56
CA MET A 39 -4.11 -3.04 9.83
C MET A 39 -4.60 -1.71 10.42
N ASP A 40 -3.81 -0.65 10.36
CA ASP A 40 -4.19 0.69 10.82
C ASP A 40 -5.28 1.28 9.93
N ALA A 41 -5.19 1.10 8.61
CA ALA A 41 -6.24 1.48 7.66
C ALA A 41 -7.57 0.77 7.96
N ILE A 42 -7.53 -0.53 8.29
CA ILE A 42 -8.71 -1.30 8.71
C ILE A 42 -9.35 -0.68 9.97
N ARG A 43 -8.55 -0.27 10.95
CA ARG A 43 -9.06 0.34 12.19
C ARG A 43 -9.75 1.68 11.93
N ILE A 44 -9.27 2.45 10.95
CA ILE A 44 -9.86 3.74 10.58
C ILE A 44 -11.14 3.53 9.76
N GLY A 45 -11.09 2.61 8.79
CA GLY A 45 -12.28 2.14 8.08
C GLY A 45 -12.03 1.78 6.62
N ILE A 46 -13.03 1.11 6.06
CA ILE A 46 -13.07 0.62 4.67
C ILE A 46 -12.64 1.66 3.61
N PRO A 47 -13.07 2.94 3.66
CA PRO A 47 -12.66 3.92 2.65
C PRO A 47 -11.15 4.14 2.59
N ILE A 48 -10.47 4.11 3.74
CA ILE A 48 -9.01 4.28 3.81
C ILE A 48 -8.31 3.03 3.24
N VAL A 49 -8.78 1.83 3.62
CA VAL A 49 -8.25 0.57 3.06
C VAL A 49 -8.37 0.56 1.53
N LYS A 50 -9.54 0.94 1.01
CA LYS A 50 -9.78 1.02 -0.44
C LYS A 50 -8.78 1.93 -1.13
N ASN A 51 -8.57 3.14 -0.59
CA ASN A 51 -7.66 4.10 -1.20
C ASN A 51 -6.21 3.59 -1.19
N ILE A 52 -5.75 3.00 -0.08
CA ILE A 52 -4.40 2.45 0.02
C ILE A 52 -4.22 1.27 -0.94
N CYS A 53 -5.23 0.41 -1.12
CA CYS A 53 -5.18 -0.68 -2.10
C CYS A 53 -5.17 -0.14 -3.55
N ASP A 54 -5.97 0.89 -3.87
CA ASP A 54 -5.94 1.61 -5.16
C ASP A 54 -4.55 2.22 -5.42
N VAL A 55 -3.94 2.86 -4.41
CA VAL A 55 -2.56 3.38 -4.47
C VAL A 55 -1.57 2.25 -4.73
N SER A 56 -1.65 1.17 -3.96
CA SER A 56 -0.77 0.00 -4.08
C SER A 56 -0.82 -0.57 -5.49
N LEU A 57 -2.03 -0.75 -6.05
CA LEU A 57 -2.22 -1.32 -7.38
C LEU A 57 -1.68 -0.37 -8.46
N THR A 58 -1.95 0.93 -8.32
CA THR A 58 -1.51 1.95 -9.28
C THR A 58 0.01 2.04 -9.33
N LEU A 59 0.66 2.12 -8.17
CA LEU A 59 2.12 2.13 -8.07
C LEU A 59 2.70 0.78 -8.53
N GLY A 60 2.09 -0.33 -8.15
CA GLY A 60 2.51 -1.65 -8.60
C GLY A 60 2.48 -1.78 -10.13
N LYS A 61 1.48 -1.21 -10.80
CA LYS A 61 1.46 -1.12 -12.27
C LYS A 61 2.56 -0.23 -12.82
N ALA A 62 2.76 0.95 -12.23
CA ALA A 62 3.79 1.89 -12.64
C ALA A 62 5.21 1.28 -12.57
N PHE A 63 5.46 0.41 -11.58
CA PHE A 63 6.73 -0.28 -11.39
C PHE A 63 6.80 -1.69 -12.00
N GLY A 64 5.79 -2.09 -12.81
CA GLY A 64 5.79 -3.37 -13.52
C GLY A 64 5.54 -4.60 -12.64
N LEU A 65 5.10 -4.43 -11.39
CA LEU A 65 4.64 -5.53 -10.54
C LEU A 65 3.29 -6.08 -11.00
N PHE A 66 2.50 -5.29 -11.73
CA PHE A 66 1.25 -5.71 -12.33
C PHE A 66 1.14 -5.19 -13.76
N SER A 67 0.49 -5.95 -14.63
CA SER A 67 0.15 -5.50 -15.97
C SER A 67 -0.96 -4.43 -15.93
N PRO A 68 -1.10 -3.59 -16.97
CA PRO A 68 -2.14 -2.55 -17.01
C PRO A 68 -3.57 -3.06 -16.83
N GLU A 69 -3.86 -4.28 -17.31
CA GLU A 69 -5.14 -4.98 -17.24
C GLU A 69 -5.42 -5.63 -15.88
N HIS A 70 -4.37 -5.86 -15.07
CA HIS A 70 -4.53 -6.44 -13.74
C HIS A 70 -5.39 -5.53 -12.85
N ASN A 71 -6.09 -6.14 -11.91
CA ASN A 71 -7.04 -5.47 -11.03
C ASN A 71 -6.90 -5.99 -9.60
N GLU A 72 -7.93 -5.79 -8.80
CA GLU A 72 -7.96 -6.21 -7.40
C GLU A 72 -7.83 -7.72 -7.22
N ASN A 73 -8.29 -8.52 -8.17
CA ASN A 73 -8.17 -9.98 -8.11
C ASN A 73 -6.71 -10.43 -8.20
N ASP A 74 -5.90 -9.77 -9.03
CA ASP A 74 -4.46 -10.06 -9.13
C ASP A 74 -3.71 -9.70 -7.84
N MET A 75 -4.17 -8.65 -7.15
CA MET A 75 -3.64 -8.28 -5.83
C MET A 75 -4.08 -9.28 -4.76
N GLN A 76 -5.34 -9.73 -4.79
CA GLN A 76 -5.85 -10.79 -3.93
C GLN A 76 -5.07 -12.10 -4.14
N GLU A 77 -4.84 -12.47 -5.39
CA GLU A 77 -4.06 -13.64 -5.80
C GLU A 77 -2.62 -13.56 -5.26
N LEU A 78 -2.00 -12.38 -5.36
CA LEU A 78 -0.70 -12.13 -4.73
C LEU A 78 -0.76 -12.36 -3.21
N GLY A 79 -1.78 -11.85 -2.53
CA GLY A 79 -1.94 -12.05 -1.10
C GLY A 79 -2.05 -13.52 -0.68
N VAL A 80 -2.76 -14.34 -1.48
CA VAL A 80 -2.87 -15.78 -1.24
C VAL A 80 -1.51 -16.47 -1.42
N ARG A 81 -0.77 -16.12 -2.48
CA ARG A 81 0.58 -16.66 -2.69
C ARG A 81 1.54 -16.29 -1.58
N VAL A 82 1.46 -15.06 -1.07
CA VAL A 82 2.28 -14.59 0.05
C VAL A 82 1.99 -15.42 1.32
N GLU A 83 0.72 -15.67 1.64
CA GLU A 83 0.36 -16.53 2.79
C GLU A 83 0.88 -17.96 2.60
N GLN A 84 0.68 -18.57 1.43
CA GLN A 84 1.18 -19.92 1.14
C GLN A 84 2.70 -20.03 1.20
N ALA A 85 3.41 -19.04 0.65
CA ALA A 85 4.86 -18.95 0.74
C ALA A 85 5.31 -18.89 2.21
N ALA A 86 4.58 -18.12 3.05
CA ALA A 86 4.87 -18.03 4.47
C ALA A 86 4.69 -19.38 5.20
N GLU A 87 3.64 -20.14 4.87
CA GLU A 87 3.41 -21.49 5.40
C GLU A 87 4.54 -22.46 5.03
N GLU A 88 5.14 -22.27 3.85
CA GLU A 88 6.30 -23.03 3.37
C GLU A 88 7.66 -22.48 3.86
N ASN A 89 7.67 -21.46 4.73
CA ASN A 89 8.88 -20.76 5.21
C ASN A 89 9.71 -20.09 4.10
N ILE A 90 9.05 -19.70 3.01
CA ILE A 90 9.63 -18.87 1.95
C ILE A 90 9.41 -17.41 2.33
N THR A 91 10.46 -16.75 2.80
CA THR A 91 10.40 -15.39 3.34
C THR A 91 11.03 -14.38 2.38
N SER A 92 10.54 -13.14 2.39
CA SER A 92 11.09 -12.03 1.62
C SER A 92 12.58 -11.80 1.89
N ASP A 93 13.03 -12.04 3.13
CA ASP A 93 14.43 -11.88 3.55
C ASP A 93 15.41 -12.87 2.88
N GLN A 94 14.90 -13.90 2.18
CA GLN A 94 15.70 -14.86 1.41
C GLN A 94 16.07 -14.35 0.01
N PHE A 95 15.59 -13.17 -0.38
CA PHE A 95 15.72 -12.61 -1.72
C PHE A 95 16.40 -11.23 -1.68
N ASP A 96 17.07 -10.87 -2.77
CA ASP A 96 17.79 -9.58 -2.88
C ASP A 96 16.84 -8.36 -2.94
N SER A 97 15.57 -8.59 -3.24
CA SER A 97 14.52 -7.56 -3.26
C SER A 97 13.14 -8.17 -3.09
N ASN A 98 12.17 -7.35 -2.66
CA ASN A 98 10.77 -7.73 -2.64
C ASN A 98 10.23 -8.07 -4.02
N GLN A 99 10.76 -7.44 -5.08
CA GLN A 99 10.39 -7.80 -6.45
C GLN A 99 10.84 -9.24 -6.80
N ALA A 100 12.08 -9.60 -6.47
CA ALA A 100 12.57 -10.96 -6.70
C ALA A 100 11.77 -12.02 -5.92
N TYR A 101 11.35 -11.69 -4.69
CA TYR A 101 10.42 -12.52 -3.92
C TYR A 101 9.06 -12.68 -4.62
N ILE A 102 8.44 -11.58 -5.07
CA ILE A 102 7.15 -11.60 -5.78
C ILE A 102 7.23 -12.44 -7.06
N GLU A 103 8.29 -12.29 -7.85
CA GLU A 103 8.54 -13.09 -9.05
C GLU A 103 8.66 -14.57 -8.71
N HIS A 104 9.45 -14.91 -7.68
CA HIS A 104 9.61 -16.29 -7.23
C HIS A 104 8.28 -16.93 -6.81
N ILE A 105 7.50 -16.27 -5.96
CA ILE A 105 6.24 -16.86 -5.48
C ILE A 105 5.22 -16.99 -6.61
N ARG A 106 5.22 -16.08 -7.59
CA ARG A 106 4.34 -16.21 -8.77
C ARG A 106 4.70 -17.41 -9.64
N GLU A 107 5.98 -17.72 -9.77
CA GLU A 107 6.46 -18.87 -10.53
C GLU A 107 6.32 -20.20 -9.80
N LYS A 108 6.59 -20.22 -8.48
CA LYS A 108 6.72 -21.45 -7.69
C LYS A 108 5.47 -21.83 -6.93
N VAL A 109 4.71 -20.84 -6.46
CA VAL A 109 3.43 -21.08 -5.78
C VAL A 109 2.35 -21.21 -6.83
N ASN A 110 2.23 -22.43 -7.36
CA ASN A 110 1.16 -22.79 -8.27
C ASN A 110 -0.17 -22.79 -7.53
N LEU A 111 -0.96 -21.74 -7.74
CA LEU A 111 -2.38 -21.78 -7.41
C LEU A 111 -3.02 -22.78 -8.37
N SER A 112 -3.40 -23.95 -7.85
CA SER A 112 -4.19 -24.91 -8.63
C SER A 112 -5.42 -24.21 -9.19
N LYS A 113 -5.97 -24.70 -10.33
CA LYS A 113 -7.25 -24.19 -10.84
C LYS A 113 -8.35 -24.17 -9.77
N GLU A 114 -8.33 -25.15 -8.88
CA GLU A 114 -9.23 -25.22 -7.73
C GLU A 114 -8.98 -24.09 -6.71
N ASN A 115 -7.72 -23.69 -6.45
CA ASN A 115 -7.39 -22.57 -5.58
C ASN A 115 -7.83 -21.24 -6.18
N ILE A 116 -7.67 -21.06 -7.50
CA ILE A 116 -8.15 -19.87 -8.22
C ILE A 116 -9.68 -19.79 -8.21
N GLU A 117 -10.37 -20.90 -8.49
CA GLU A 117 -11.84 -20.99 -8.42
C GLU A 117 -12.40 -20.80 -7.00
N LYS A 118 -11.58 -21.05 -5.97
CA LYS A 118 -11.91 -20.76 -4.57
C LYS A 118 -11.81 -19.27 -4.25
N LEU A 119 -10.96 -18.49 -4.94
CA LEU A 119 -10.80 -17.05 -4.68
C LEU A 119 -12.12 -16.29 -4.87
N ASP A 120 -12.89 -16.65 -5.89
CA ASP A 120 -14.20 -16.04 -6.17
C ASP A 120 -15.24 -16.38 -5.09
N LYS A 121 -15.09 -17.54 -4.43
CA LYS A 121 -15.98 -18.09 -3.40
C LYS A 121 -15.57 -17.71 -1.97
N LEU A 122 -14.48 -16.97 -1.79
CA LEU A 122 -14.05 -16.51 -0.49
C LEU A 122 -15.07 -15.59 0.16
N SER A 123 -15.10 -15.61 1.50
CA SER A 123 -15.85 -14.63 2.28
C SER A 123 -15.33 -13.21 2.01
N ASP A 124 -16.16 -12.19 2.22
CA ASP A 124 -15.72 -10.80 2.06
C ASP A 124 -14.55 -10.46 3.01
N GLU A 125 -14.53 -11.06 4.20
CA GLU A 125 -13.43 -10.93 5.17
C GLU A 125 -12.12 -11.53 4.65
N ASP A 126 -12.17 -12.71 4.04
CA ASP A 126 -11.00 -13.34 3.43
C ASP A 126 -10.53 -12.57 2.20
N LYS A 127 -11.45 -12.12 1.34
CA LYS A 127 -11.12 -11.25 0.19
C LYS A 127 -10.38 -10.00 0.66
N LEU A 128 -10.90 -9.33 1.69
CA LEU A 128 -10.27 -8.18 2.28
C LEU A 128 -8.90 -8.51 2.88
N LYS A 129 -8.77 -9.62 3.63
CA LYS A 129 -7.51 -10.10 4.18
C LYS A 129 -6.45 -10.22 3.08
N TYR A 130 -6.76 -10.96 2.02
CA TYR A 130 -5.79 -11.22 0.95
C TYR A 130 -5.49 -10.00 0.09
N ILE A 131 -6.48 -9.15 -0.22
CA ILE A 131 -6.21 -7.88 -0.90
C ILE A 131 -5.26 -7.01 -0.06
N CYS A 132 -5.47 -6.95 1.26
CA CYS A 132 -4.57 -6.21 2.16
C CYS A 132 -3.16 -6.82 2.20
N ILE A 133 -3.01 -8.14 2.26
CA ILE A 133 -1.69 -8.80 2.22
C ILE A 133 -0.98 -8.51 0.89
N GLY A 134 -1.69 -8.67 -0.23
CA GLY A 134 -1.14 -8.37 -1.56
C GLY A 134 -0.78 -6.90 -1.73
N GLY A 135 -1.61 -5.99 -1.23
CA GLY A 135 -1.32 -4.55 -1.22
C GLY A 135 -0.13 -4.21 -0.33
N ALA A 136 0.00 -4.81 0.86
CA ALA A 136 1.14 -4.62 1.75
C ALA A 136 2.45 -5.08 1.09
N MET A 137 2.44 -6.26 0.44
CA MET A 137 3.59 -6.76 -0.29
C MET A 137 3.95 -5.84 -1.46
N THR A 138 2.93 -5.35 -2.16
CA THR A 138 3.12 -4.39 -3.26
C THR A 138 3.74 -3.09 -2.75
N LEU A 139 3.23 -2.51 -1.67
CA LEU A 139 3.81 -1.30 -1.07
C LEU A 139 5.24 -1.50 -0.61
N ALA A 140 5.57 -2.67 -0.05
CA ALA A 140 6.94 -2.97 0.38
C ALA A 140 7.90 -2.98 -0.83
N ALA A 141 7.49 -3.61 -1.94
CA ALA A 141 8.25 -3.58 -3.20
C ALA A 141 8.34 -2.18 -3.81
N VAL A 142 7.28 -1.37 -3.70
CA VAL A 142 7.26 0.02 -4.17
C VAL A 142 8.20 0.90 -3.35
N LYS A 143 8.21 0.77 -2.02
CA LYS A 143 9.11 1.53 -1.13
C LYS A 143 10.58 1.30 -1.48
N GLU A 144 10.96 0.08 -1.89
CA GLU A 144 12.33 -0.22 -2.34
C GLU A 144 12.73 0.50 -3.65
N LYS A 145 11.77 0.93 -4.47
CA LYS A 145 12.06 1.61 -5.74
C LYS A 145 12.45 3.07 -5.56
N TYR A 146 11.90 3.73 -4.55
CA TYR A 146 12.18 5.13 -4.28
C TYR A 146 13.48 5.30 -3.49
N GLN A 147 14.29 6.29 -3.86
CA GLN A 147 15.55 6.65 -3.18
C GLN A 147 15.36 7.61 -2.00
N ILE A 148 14.12 7.81 -1.58
CA ILE A 148 13.73 8.61 -0.42
C ILE A 148 13.08 7.72 0.63
N ASN A 149 13.11 8.14 1.89
CA ASN A 149 12.42 7.42 2.94
C ASN A 149 10.95 7.86 2.97
N ILE A 150 10.05 6.95 2.56
CA ILE A 150 8.60 7.18 2.62
C ILE A 150 8.09 6.74 4.00
N PRO A 151 7.66 7.68 4.88
CA PRO A 151 7.16 7.33 6.20
C PRO A 151 5.91 6.46 6.11
N ASP A 152 5.74 5.51 7.03
CA ASP A 152 4.54 4.63 7.02
C ASP A 152 3.23 5.43 7.17
N THR A 153 3.28 6.58 7.84
CA THR A 153 2.14 7.49 8.05
C THR A 153 1.67 8.15 6.76
N PHE A 154 2.55 8.28 5.75
CA PHE A 154 2.25 8.92 4.46
C PHE A 154 1.00 8.34 3.79
N TRP A 155 0.87 7.01 3.77
CA TRP A 155 -0.22 6.32 3.07
C TRP A 155 -1.58 6.59 3.69
N ILE A 156 -1.64 6.64 5.03
CA ILE A 156 -2.86 6.93 5.78
C ILE A 156 -3.19 8.42 5.67
N THR A 157 -2.23 9.31 5.93
CA THR A 157 -2.44 10.76 5.85
C THR A 157 -2.86 11.19 4.45
N GLY A 158 -2.21 10.68 3.39
CA GLY A 158 -2.61 10.94 2.02
C GLY A 158 -4.05 10.49 1.73
N SER A 159 -4.45 9.33 2.27
CA SER A 159 -5.82 8.83 2.15
C SER A 159 -6.85 9.68 2.90
N GLU A 160 -6.55 10.11 4.12
CA GLU A 160 -7.41 11.00 4.92
C GLU A 160 -7.58 12.38 4.28
N LEU A 161 -6.53 12.89 3.64
CA LEU A 161 -6.57 14.14 2.89
C LEU A 161 -7.41 14.02 1.61
N GLY A 162 -7.66 12.79 1.14
CA GLY A 162 -8.40 12.50 -0.08
C GLY A 162 -7.54 12.56 -1.34
N ILE A 163 -6.24 12.31 -1.21
CA ILE A 163 -5.30 12.26 -2.32
C ILE A 163 -5.51 10.95 -3.07
N SER A 164 -5.77 11.04 -4.36
CA SER A 164 -5.99 9.88 -5.22
C SER A 164 -4.69 9.13 -5.53
N ALA A 165 -4.79 7.87 -5.95
CA ALA A 165 -3.64 7.04 -6.31
C ALA A 165 -2.71 7.68 -7.36
N ASP A 166 -3.26 8.24 -8.43
CA ASP A 166 -2.48 8.92 -9.48
C ASP A 166 -1.77 10.20 -8.97
N GLN A 167 -2.35 10.85 -7.97
CA GLN A 167 -1.73 12.01 -7.32
C GLN A 167 -0.61 11.58 -6.37
N ILE A 168 -0.81 10.49 -5.62
CA ILE A 168 0.23 9.92 -4.76
C ILE A 168 1.47 9.55 -5.56
N GLN A 169 1.32 8.89 -6.71
CA GLN A 169 2.47 8.58 -7.58
C GLN A 169 3.23 9.86 -7.97
N ARG A 170 2.52 10.86 -8.50
CA ARG A 170 3.12 12.12 -8.92
C ARG A 170 3.75 12.90 -7.75
N MET A 171 3.16 12.84 -6.56
CA MET A 171 3.75 13.41 -5.36
C MET A 171 5.09 12.74 -5.05
N LEU A 172 5.13 11.41 -4.99
CA LEU A 172 6.35 10.67 -4.69
C LEU A 172 7.46 10.98 -5.71
N ASP A 173 7.13 11.08 -6.99
CA ASP A 173 8.08 11.52 -8.04
C ASP A 173 8.64 12.93 -7.78
N VAL A 174 7.82 13.86 -7.29
CA VAL A 174 8.24 15.23 -6.94
C VAL A 174 9.13 15.24 -5.71
N PHE A 175 8.73 14.51 -4.66
CA PHE A 175 9.51 14.36 -3.42
C PHE A 175 10.87 13.72 -3.70
N GLU A 176 10.92 12.69 -4.54
CA GLU A 176 12.16 12.01 -4.90
C GLU A 176 13.11 12.92 -5.68
N LYS A 177 12.59 13.66 -6.67
CA LYS A 177 13.39 14.63 -7.43
C LYS A 177 13.96 15.73 -6.55
N ALA A 178 13.23 16.14 -5.52
CA ALA A 178 13.68 17.13 -4.55
C ALA A 178 14.57 16.53 -3.45
N ASN A 179 14.70 15.20 -3.38
CA ASN A 179 15.36 14.48 -2.29
C ASN A 179 14.83 14.89 -0.90
N ILE A 180 13.50 14.97 -0.79
CA ILE A 180 12.78 15.33 0.45
C ILE A 180 11.86 14.16 0.81
N ASP A 181 11.95 13.69 2.05
CA ASP A 181 11.04 12.66 2.58
C ASP A 181 9.61 13.22 2.70
N PRO A 182 8.57 12.49 2.25
CA PRO A 182 7.19 12.97 2.25
C PRO A 182 6.53 12.83 3.63
N ASP A 183 7.12 13.42 4.69
CA ASP A 183 6.54 13.42 6.04
C ASP A 183 5.43 14.48 6.18
N ILE A 184 4.32 14.24 5.47
CA ILE A 184 3.14 15.10 5.48
C ILE A 184 2.54 15.18 6.88
N GLU A 185 2.52 14.08 7.64
CA GLU A 185 1.97 14.07 8.98
C GLU A 185 2.80 14.94 9.95
N GLY A 186 4.14 14.79 9.90
CA GLY A 186 5.06 15.62 10.66
C GLY A 186 4.93 17.09 10.30
N PHE A 187 4.80 17.40 9.01
CA PHE A 187 4.59 18.76 8.51
C PHE A 187 3.30 19.38 9.06
N LEU A 188 2.17 18.67 8.93
CA LEU A 188 0.85 19.12 9.43
C LEU A 188 0.85 19.34 10.95
N LYS A 189 1.61 18.54 11.69
CA LYS A 189 1.72 18.64 13.16
C LYS A 189 2.78 19.63 13.62
N GLY A 190 3.50 20.28 12.70
CA GLY A 190 4.62 21.17 13.02
C GLY A 190 5.75 20.47 13.78
N LYS A 191 5.96 19.17 13.53
CA LYS A 191 6.94 18.33 14.23
C LYS A 191 8.27 18.21 13.49
N LEU A 192 8.36 18.73 12.28
CA LEU A 192 9.61 18.75 11.53
C LEU A 192 10.56 19.81 12.07
N THR A 193 11.83 19.69 11.70
CA THR A 193 12.80 20.77 11.93
C THR A 193 12.39 22.02 11.14
N SER A 194 12.82 23.22 11.54
CA SER A 194 12.49 24.45 10.81
C SER A 194 12.94 24.41 9.34
N GLU A 195 14.09 23.80 9.06
CA GLU A 195 14.59 23.61 7.70
C GLU A 195 13.69 22.66 6.90
N SER A 196 13.40 21.47 7.46
CA SER A 196 12.51 20.51 6.82
C SER A 196 11.09 21.08 6.62
N GLN A 197 10.59 21.88 7.57
CA GLN A 197 9.29 22.53 7.48
C GLN A 197 9.27 23.54 6.31
N SER A 198 10.32 24.36 6.17
CA SER A 198 10.45 25.32 5.06
C SER A 198 10.54 24.59 3.71
N ASN A 199 11.40 23.58 3.62
CA ASN A 199 11.59 22.81 2.39
C ASN A 199 10.30 22.10 1.95
N MET A 200 9.56 21.53 2.91
CA MET A 200 8.24 20.93 2.65
C MET A 200 7.24 21.97 2.16
N TYR A 201 7.14 23.12 2.82
CA TYR A 201 6.24 24.21 2.42
C TYR A 201 6.54 24.68 1.00
N ASP A 202 7.81 24.93 0.69
CA ASP A 202 8.26 25.39 -0.63
C ASP A 202 7.98 24.34 -1.71
N LEU A 203 8.20 23.05 -1.41
CA LEU A 203 7.92 21.98 -2.36
C LEU A 203 6.41 21.84 -2.62
N ILE A 204 5.60 21.85 -1.56
CA ILE A 204 4.13 21.69 -1.67
C ILE A 204 3.53 22.89 -2.42
N SER A 205 3.90 24.12 -2.04
CA SER A 205 3.38 25.33 -2.69
C SER A 205 3.85 25.43 -4.15
N ASN A 206 5.13 25.24 -4.44
CA ASN A 206 5.63 25.56 -5.78
C ASN A 206 5.53 24.41 -6.79
N GLN A 207 5.54 23.15 -6.32
CA GLN A 207 5.63 21.99 -7.22
C GLN A 207 4.41 21.07 -7.17
N LEU A 208 3.62 21.09 -6.09
CA LEU A 208 2.42 20.26 -5.98
C LEU A 208 1.12 20.96 -6.36
N GLU A 209 1.15 22.26 -6.68
CA GLU A 209 -0.02 23.01 -7.20
C GLU A 209 -0.62 22.38 -8.47
N ASN A 210 0.21 21.81 -9.35
CA ASN A 210 -0.25 21.13 -10.58
C ASN A 210 -0.58 19.64 -10.37
N VAL A 211 -0.34 19.12 -9.16
CA VAL A 211 -0.56 17.70 -8.81
C VAL A 211 -1.80 17.55 -7.94
N LEU A 212 -1.97 18.44 -6.96
CA LEU A 212 -3.03 18.42 -5.97
C LEU A 212 -4.13 19.41 -6.32
N SER A 213 -5.35 19.15 -5.86
CA SER A 213 -6.42 20.14 -6.00
C SER A 213 -6.26 21.24 -4.95
N ASP A 214 -6.75 22.44 -5.25
CA ASP A 214 -6.77 23.59 -4.31
C ASP A 214 -7.33 23.18 -2.94
N LYS A 215 -8.43 22.41 -2.93
CA LYS A 215 -9.02 21.88 -1.68
C LYS A 215 -8.05 21.03 -0.86
N ILE A 216 -7.20 20.25 -1.49
CA ILE A 216 -6.19 19.43 -0.79
C ILE A 216 -5.04 20.32 -0.32
N LEU A 217 -4.59 21.25 -1.15
CA LEU A 217 -3.54 22.20 -0.79
C LEU A 217 -3.95 23.06 0.40
N ASP A 218 -5.19 23.55 0.42
CA ASP A 218 -5.76 24.31 1.54
C ASP A 218 -5.78 23.49 2.84
N LYS A 219 -6.03 22.18 2.77
CA LYS A 219 -5.94 21.30 3.97
C LYS A 219 -4.50 21.11 4.46
N ILE A 220 -3.51 21.26 3.58
CA ILE A 220 -2.11 21.02 3.90
C ILE A 220 -1.42 22.31 4.36
N LEU A 221 -1.69 23.42 3.69
CA LEU A 221 -1.01 24.71 3.87
C LEU A 221 -1.81 25.73 4.70
N GLY A 222 -3.12 25.50 4.89
CA GLY A 222 -4.04 26.41 5.59
C GLY A 222 -4.09 26.26 7.10
#